data_AF-A0A200Q5Z6-F1
#
_entry.id   AF-A0A200Q5Z6-F1
#
_cell.length_a   1.000
_cell.length_b   1.000
_cell.length_c   1.000
_cell.angle_alpha   90.00
_cell.angle_beta   90.00
_cell.angle_gamma   90.00
#
_symmetry.space_group_name_H-M   'P 1'
#
loop_
_entity.id
_entity.type
_entity.pdbx_description
1 polymer ?
#
loop_
_entity_poly.entity_id
_entity_poly.type
_entity_poly.pdbx_seq_one_letter_code
_entity_poly.pdbx_strand_id
1 'polypeptide(L)' 'MMNDNYEQRLKAAAQLILSSDRCVDEEHPLNCIAEIGVTALLKPHQIEGVSWLISRYVCGVNVILGDEN' A
#
# COMPACT_ATOMS: atom_id res chain seq x y z
N MET A 1 -34.47 -8.05 -4.48
CA MET A 1 -34.27 -6.67 -4.01
C MET A 1 -32.82 -6.58 -3.56
N MET A 2 -31.94 -6.07 -4.44
CA MET A 2 -30.53 -5.86 -4.09
C MET A 2 -30.51 -4.82 -2.97
N ASN A 3 -29.80 -5.13 -1.89
CA ASN A 3 -29.84 -4.34 -0.67
C ASN A 3 -28.99 -3.07 -0.91
N ASP A 4 -29.62 -1.94 -1.25
CA ASP A 4 -28.95 -0.66 -1.59
C ASP A 4 -27.86 -0.26 -0.58
N ASN A 5 -28.03 -0.67 0.68
CA ASN A 5 -27.06 -0.51 1.75
C ASN A 5 -25.73 -1.25 1.50
N TYR A 6 -25.76 -2.47 0.93
CA TYR A 6 -24.55 -3.23 0.63
C TYR A 6 -23.72 -2.56 -0.46
N GLU A 7 -24.36 -2.11 -1.54
CA GLU A 7 -23.67 -1.42 -2.63
C GLU A 7 -23.07 -0.09 -2.17
N GLN A 8 -23.80 0.67 -1.34
CA GLN A 8 -23.28 1.91 -0.75
C GLN A 8 -22.08 1.66 0.17
N ARG A 9 -22.14 0.63 1.01
CA ARG A 9 -21.00 0.25 1.86
C ARG A 9 -19.79 -0.19 1.04
N LEU A 10 -20.00 -0.91 -0.06
CA LEU A 10 -18.93 -1.31 -0.97
C LEU A 10 -18.28 -0.09 -1.65
N LYS A 11 -19.09 0.86 -2.13
CA LYS A 11 -18.59 2.13 -2.70
C LYS A 11 -17.80 2.94 -1.68
N ALA A 12 -18.30 3.05 -0.45
CA ALA A 12 -17.60 3.76 0.63
C ALA A 12 -16.26 3.09 1.00
N ALA A 13 -16.22 1.76 1.09
CA ALA A 13 -14.98 1.02 1.34
C ALA A 13 -13.97 1.22 0.20
N ALA A 14 -14.41 1.15 -1.06
CA ALA A 14 -13.55 1.42 -2.21
C ALA A 14 -13.02 2.86 -2.21
N GLN A 15 -13.85 3.86 -1.88
CA GLN A 15 -13.42 5.25 -1.76
C GLN A 15 -12.41 5.45 -0.63
N LEU A 16 -12.57 4.79 0.51
CA LEU A 16 -11.60 4.83 1.61
C LEU A 16 -10.25 4.26 1.15
N ILE A 17 -10.24 3.10 0.49
CA ILE A 17 -9.01 2.49 -0.03
C ILE A 17 -8.34 3.41 -1.05
N LEU A 18 -9.09 3.94 -2.02
CA LEU A 18 -8.55 4.86 -3.04
C LEU A 18 -8.03 6.16 -2.44
N SER A 19 -8.66 6.66 -1.36
CA SER A 19 -8.23 7.89 -0.70
C SER A 19 -6.99 7.67 0.17
N SER A 20 -6.90 6.51 0.81
CA SER A 20 -5.70 6.05 1.52
C SER A 20 -4.52 5.86 0.57
N ASP A 21 -4.73 5.21 -0.57
CA ASP A 21 -3.69 5.04 -1.60
C ASP A 21 -3.22 6.40 -2.17
N ARG A 22 -4.09 7.41 -2.28
CA ARG A 22 -3.68 8.77 -2.69
C ARG A 22 -2.80 9.49 -1.68
N CYS A 23 -2.88 9.15 -0.39
CA CYS A 23 -1.99 9.72 0.63
C CYS A 23 -0.54 9.21 0.46
N VAL A 24 -0.39 8.06 -0.21
CA VAL A 24 0.89 7.36 -0.41
C VAL A 24 1.66 7.93 -1.60
N ASP A 25 0.96 8.35 -2.66
CA ASP A 25 1.60 8.99 -3.82
C ASP A 25 2.27 10.33 -3.47
N GLU A 26 1.85 10.99 -2.37
CA GLU A 26 2.51 12.21 -1.86
C GLU A 26 3.68 11.92 -0.90
N GLU A 27 3.79 10.69 -0.38
CA GLU A 27 4.96 10.26 0.39
C GLU A 27 6.10 9.95 -0.60
N HIS A 28 7.17 10.75 -0.51
CA HIS A 28 8.34 10.57 -1.37
C HIS A 28 8.82 9.12 -1.31
N PRO A 29 9.17 8.51 -2.46
CA PRO A 29 9.74 7.16 -2.45
C PRO A 29 10.94 7.16 -1.52
N LEU A 30 10.98 6.19 -0.60
CA LEU A 30 12.01 6.08 0.43
C LEU A 30 13.38 6.25 -0.22
N ASN A 31 14.04 7.35 0.13
CA ASN A 31 15.31 7.69 -0.48
C ASN A 31 16.37 6.92 0.29
N CYS A 32 16.58 5.69 -0.16
CA CYS A 32 17.69 4.81 0.17
C CYS A 32 17.45 3.82 1.32
N ILE A 33 17.99 2.63 1.07
CA ILE A 33 18.25 1.48 1.95
C ILE A 33 18.71 1.87 3.38
N ALA A 34 19.40 3.02 3.53
CA ALA A 34 19.89 3.54 4.80
C ALA A 34 18.78 3.93 5.79
N GLU A 35 17.64 4.42 5.32
CA GLU A 35 16.51 4.81 6.18
C GLU A 35 15.81 3.59 6.79
N ILE A 36 15.85 2.45 6.10
CA ILE A 36 15.19 1.20 6.50
C ILE A 36 16.14 0.31 7.34
N GLY A 37 17.42 0.69 7.45
CA GLY A 37 18.44 -0.10 8.16
C GLY A 37 18.74 -1.45 7.49
N VAL A 38 18.35 -1.62 6.22
CA VAL A 38 18.59 -2.85 5.47
C VAL A 38 20.06 -2.88 5.07
N THR A 39 20.80 -3.91 5.47
CA THR A 39 22.22 -4.04 5.12
C THR A 39 22.45 -4.70 3.75
N ALA A 40 21.38 -5.20 3.12
CA ALA A 40 21.40 -5.86 1.83
C ALA A 40 21.17 -4.86 0.69
N LEU A 41 21.81 -5.11 -0.46
CA LEU A 41 21.54 -4.34 -1.68
C LEU A 41 20.20 -4.79 -2.26
N LEU A 42 19.20 -3.90 -2.24
CA LEU A 42 17.89 -4.14 -2.84
C LEU A 42 17.90 -3.73 -4.32
N LYS A 43 17.26 -4.55 -5.17
CA LYS A 43 16.95 -4.16 -6.56
C LYS A 43 15.87 -3.07 -6.57
N PRO A 44 15.77 -2.24 -7.63
CA PRO A 44 14.78 -1.17 -7.70
C PRO A 44 13.34 -1.62 -7.40
N HIS A 45 12.88 -2.72 -8.01
CA HIS A 45 11.53 -3.26 -7.74
C HIS A 45 11.34 -3.72 -6.30
N GLN A 46 12.41 -4.14 -5.60
CA GLN A 46 12.33 -4.52 -4.19
C GLN A 46 12.16 -3.29 -3.30
N ILE A 47 12.78 -2.16 -3.67
CA ILE A 47 12.60 -0.88 -2.97
C ILE A 47 11.17 -0.38 -3.13
N GLU A 48 10.60 -0.50 -4.33
CA GLU A 48 9.20 -0.20 -4.61
C GLU A 48 8.26 -1.09 -3.77
N GLY A 49 8.52 -2.40 -3.74
CA GLY A 49 7.75 -3.35 -2.93
C GLY A 49 7.79 -3.04 -1.43
N VAL A 50 8.96 -2.68 -0.89
CA VAL A 50 9.10 -2.28 0.53
C VAL A 50 8.38 -0.96 0.82
N SER A 51 8.50 0.03 -0.07
CA SER A 51 7.80 1.32 0.06
C SER A 51 6.28 1.11 0.07
N TRP A 52 5.78 0.24 -0.82
CA TRP A 52 4.37 -0.14 -0.85
C TRP A 52 3.92 -0.80 0.46
N LEU A 53 4.71 -1.72 1.03
CA LEU A 53 4.37 -2.37 2.31
C LEU A 53 4.30 -1.39 3.48
N ILE A 54 5.24 -0.45 3.55
CA ILE A 54 5.25 0.59 4.59
C ILE A 54 4.00 1.45 4.49
N SER A 55 3.63 1.84 3.27
CA SER A 55 2.38 2.55 3.00
C SER A 55 1.15 1.79 3.49
N ARG A 56 1.05 0.48 3.22
CA ARG A 56 -0.06 -0.35 3.70
C ARG A 56 -0.11 -0.43 5.22
N TYR A 57 1.05 -0.49 5.87
CA TYR A 57 1.15 -0.43 7.32
C TYR A 57 0.64 0.91 7.89
N VAL A 58 1.04 2.05 7.30
CA VAL A 58 0.56 3.38 7.71
C VAL A 58 -0.96 3.49 7.54
N CYS A 59 -1.50 2.90 6.48
CA CYS A 59 -2.95 2.83 6.25
C CYS A 59 -3.68 1.85 7.19
N GLY A 60 -2.97 1.10 8.03
CA GLY A 60 -3.55 0.11 8.95
C GLY A 60 -4.14 -1.11 8.24
N VAL A 61 -3.68 -1.43 7.03
CA VAL A 61 -4.21 -2.55 6.22
C VAL A 61 -3.18 -3.66 6.08
N ASN A 62 -3.59 -4.88 6.43
CA ASN A 62 -2.79 -6.07 6.20
C ASN A 62 -2.96 -6.59 4.77
N VAL A 63 -1.86 -7.07 4.18
CA VAL A 63 -1.79 -7.53 2.79
C VAL A 63 -0.96 -8.81 2.69
N ILE A 64 -1.16 -9.58 1.62
CA ILE A 64 -0.36 -10.76 1.28
C ILE A 64 0.46 -10.40 0.04
N LEU A 65 1.78 -10.65 0.09
CA LEU A 65 2.65 -10.51 -1.07
C LEU A 65 2.59 -11.78 -1.91
N GLY A 66 2.23 -11.63 -3.17
CA GLY A 66 2.42 -12.66 -4.20
C GLY A 66 3.51 -12.18 -5.14
N ASP A 67 4.70 -12.76 -5.03
CA ASP A 67 5.77 -12.54 -6.01
C ASP A 67 5.68 -13.63 -7.09
N GLU A 68 5.93 -13.25 -8.35
CA GLU A 68 5.96 -14.20 -9.45
C GLU A 68 7.33 -14.89 -9.48
N ASN A 69 7.31 -16.22 -9.45
CA ASN A 69 8.51 -17.05 -9.27
C ASN A 69 9.23 -17.38 -10.58
#